data_AF-A0A0A2M463-F1
#
_entry.id   AF-A0A0A2M463-F1
#
_cell.length_a   1.000
_cell.length_b   1.000
_cell.length_c   1.000
_cell.angle_alpha   90.00
_cell.angle_beta   90.00
_cell.angle_gamma   90.00
#
_symmetry.space_group_name_H-M   'P 1'
#
loop_
_entity.id
_entity.type
_entity.pdbx_description
1 polymer ?
#
loop_
_entity_poly.entity_id
_entity_poly.type
_entity_poly.pdbx_seq_one_letter_code
_entity_poly.pdbx_strand_id
1 'polypeptide(L)'
;MKKIIFLALVVFQFNQTFSQEILTEIQGKKIDYFVSFENKLNSELFDTNQTYIAMDDSAQPFIYKRKEKNIPDLLVEYSFSKKDSTINQVLYEWDVYNFEKNDNNVKSEEFNKALIDKYKALLKTLTNKYGKSKVEGNLDDIKEIESIKGLNRKDIWKPNDSLEIEMYTAISNYFKKEGSVTRNPTHRIRLYVKNIKKKVEPKLDEKTVSNSNQNFENFITKLKENNFTEAKLYLSDFVVQIVTENQLLELRKMIDFNNKLILFFKGFQMTMTEQNYLMLQYKYENDQNEVPKSIIKVIFDDANKILGIQPMKTQ
;
A
#
# COMPACT_ATOMS: atom_id res chain seq x y z
N MET A 1 -44.20 -57.23 24.82
CA MET A 1 -43.04 -57.26 23.88
C MET A 1 -42.90 -55.87 23.26
N LYS A 2 -41.91 -55.09 23.72
CA LYS A 2 -41.69 -53.70 23.32
C LYS A 2 -41.05 -53.65 21.93
N LYS A 3 -41.70 -53.00 20.96
CA LYS A 3 -41.10 -52.69 19.66
C LYS A 3 -40.15 -51.50 19.85
N ILE A 4 -38.85 -51.74 19.74
CA ILE A 4 -37.83 -50.70 19.69
C ILE A 4 -37.77 -50.18 18.26
N ILE A 5 -38.15 -48.92 18.08
CA ILE A 5 -37.98 -48.15 16.86
C ILE A 5 -36.52 -47.68 16.85
N PHE A 6 -35.71 -48.21 15.93
CA PHE A 6 -34.36 -47.73 15.68
C PHE A 6 -34.45 -46.54 14.71
N LEU A 7 -34.56 -45.33 15.26
CA LEU A 7 -34.44 -44.10 14.47
C LEU A 7 -32.94 -43.83 14.27
N ALA A 8 -32.41 -44.23 13.12
CA ALA A 8 -31.05 -43.88 12.71
C ALA A 8 -30.99 -42.38 12.41
N LEU A 9 -30.58 -41.60 13.42
CA LEU A 9 -30.27 -40.19 13.30
C LEU A 9 -28.94 -40.08 12.53
N VAL A 10 -29.03 -39.98 11.19
CA VAL A 10 -27.91 -39.63 10.33
C VAL A 10 -27.56 -38.17 10.63
N VAL A 11 -26.66 -37.97 11.59
CA VAL A 11 -26.00 -36.69 11.80
C VAL A 11 -25.08 -36.49 10.60
N PHE A 12 -25.57 -35.81 9.57
CA PHE A 12 -24.72 -35.18 8.57
C PHE A 12 -23.85 -34.17 9.33
N GLN A 13 -22.66 -34.60 9.75
CA GLN A 13 -21.59 -33.66 10.04
C GLN A 13 -21.23 -33.03 8.71
N PHE A 14 -21.81 -31.85 8.46
CA PHE A 14 -21.31 -30.93 7.47
C PHE A 14 -19.85 -30.67 7.83
N ASN A 15 -18.93 -31.35 7.14
CA ASN A 15 -17.57 -30.88 7.03
C ASN A 15 -17.69 -29.49 6.37
N GLN A 16 -17.72 -28.44 7.19
CA GLN A 16 -17.59 -27.09 6.69
C GLN A 16 -16.19 -27.02 6.09
N THR A 17 -16.10 -27.26 4.79
CA THR A 17 -14.91 -26.93 4.02
C THR A 17 -14.76 -25.42 4.14
N PHE A 18 -13.78 -24.97 4.94
CA PHE A 18 -13.39 -23.57 5.06
C PHE A 18 -12.81 -23.09 3.72
N SER A 19 -13.66 -22.93 2.72
CA SER A 19 -13.33 -22.19 1.51
C SER A 19 -13.56 -20.73 1.85
N GLN A 20 -12.47 -20.01 2.13
CA GLN A 20 -12.55 -18.55 2.29
C GLN A 20 -13.11 -17.96 0.99
N GLU A 21 -14.25 -17.28 1.08
CA GLU A 21 -14.86 -16.65 -0.08
C GLU A 21 -14.08 -15.38 -0.45
N ILE A 22 -13.51 -15.37 -1.66
CA ILE A 22 -12.70 -14.26 -2.19
C ILE A 22 -13.55 -13.49 -3.20
N LEU A 23 -13.90 -12.25 -2.86
CA LEU A 23 -14.60 -11.34 -3.75
C LEU A 23 -13.60 -10.55 -4.60
N THR A 24 -13.74 -10.69 -5.91
CA THR A 24 -12.93 -9.98 -6.91
C THR A 24 -13.71 -8.90 -7.66
N GLU A 25 -15.01 -8.76 -7.38
CA GLU A 25 -15.91 -7.77 -7.99
C GLU A 25 -16.07 -6.58 -7.04
N ILE A 26 -15.24 -5.56 -7.24
CA ILE A 26 -15.12 -4.41 -6.34
C ILE A 26 -15.57 -3.09 -6.99
N GLN A 27 -15.84 -3.09 -8.30
CA GLN A 27 -16.22 -1.91 -9.06
C GLN A 27 -17.54 -1.33 -8.55
N GLY A 28 -17.55 -0.03 -8.24
CA GLY A 28 -18.75 0.68 -7.79
C GLY A 28 -19.29 0.22 -6.42
N LYS A 29 -18.59 -0.68 -5.73
CA LYS A 29 -18.98 -1.15 -4.40
C LYS A 29 -18.46 -0.18 -3.33
N LYS A 30 -19.29 0.06 -2.31
CA LYS A 30 -18.94 0.85 -1.13
C LYS A 30 -18.51 -0.05 0.02
N ILE A 31 -17.78 0.52 0.98
CA ILE A 31 -17.30 -0.22 2.15
C ILE A 31 -18.41 -0.96 2.90
N ASP A 32 -19.62 -0.40 3.02
CA ASP A 32 -20.75 -1.03 3.73
C ASP A 32 -21.16 -2.39 3.15
N TYR A 33 -21.00 -2.56 1.84
CA TYR A 33 -21.22 -3.86 1.18
C TYR A 33 -20.24 -4.90 1.73
N PHE A 34 -18.97 -4.54 1.88
CA PHE A 34 -17.94 -5.42 2.39
C PHE A 34 -18.03 -5.63 3.89
N VAL A 35 -18.39 -4.61 4.67
CA VAL A 35 -18.71 -4.77 6.11
C VAL A 35 -19.84 -5.80 6.28
N SER A 36 -20.91 -5.67 5.50
CA SER A 36 -22.02 -6.62 5.53
C SER A 36 -21.60 -8.04 5.11
N PHE A 37 -20.70 -8.15 4.15
CA PHE A 37 -20.13 -9.41 3.70
C PHE A 37 -19.27 -10.08 4.77
N GLU A 38 -18.37 -9.33 5.41
CA GLU A 38 -17.51 -9.83 6.49
C GLU A 38 -18.31 -10.27 7.72
N ASN A 39 -19.38 -9.54 8.05
CA ASN A 39 -20.31 -9.93 9.11
C ASN A 39 -20.96 -11.30 8.82
N LYS A 40 -21.33 -11.57 7.55
CA LYS A 40 -21.89 -12.88 7.16
C LYS A 40 -20.87 -14.02 7.27
N LEU A 41 -19.59 -13.71 7.06
CA LEU A 41 -18.48 -14.65 7.19
C LEU A 41 -18.03 -14.84 8.65
N ASN A 42 -18.61 -14.11 9.60
CA ASN A 42 -18.18 -14.04 11.00
C ASN A 42 -16.68 -13.67 11.13
N SER A 43 -16.20 -12.78 10.27
CA SER A 43 -14.82 -12.31 10.31
C SER A 43 -14.60 -11.36 11.49
N GLU A 44 -13.42 -11.43 12.10
CA GLU A 44 -13.06 -10.60 13.26
C GLU A 44 -12.41 -9.30 12.78
N LEU A 45 -12.84 -8.12 13.24
CA LEU A 45 -12.11 -6.88 12.95
C LEU A 45 -10.70 -6.95 13.57
N PHE A 46 -9.69 -6.55 12.81
CA PHE A 46 -8.29 -6.65 13.20
C PHE A 46 -7.66 -5.25 13.28
N ASP A 47 -7.16 -4.90 14.47
CA ASP A 47 -6.45 -3.64 14.70
C ASP A 47 -4.95 -3.85 14.58
N THR A 48 -4.32 -3.18 13.62
CA THR A 48 -2.86 -3.21 13.43
C THR A 48 -2.11 -2.32 14.43
N ASN A 49 -2.83 -1.49 15.20
CA ASN A 49 -2.30 -0.37 15.98
C ASN A 49 -1.51 0.63 15.11
N GLN A 50 -1.78 0.67 13.81
CA GLN A 50 -1.17 1.60 12.86
C GLN A 50 -2.21 2.59 12.38
N THR A 51 -1.83 3.87 12.35
CA THR A 51 -2.64 4.92 11.73
C THR A 51 -1.96 5.34 10.43
N TYR A 52 -2.65 5.16 9.31
CA TYR A 52 -2.17 5.59 8.00
C TYR A 52 -2.35 7.09 7.85
N ILE A 53 -1.26 7.85 7.70
CA ILE A 53 -1.36 9.27 7.38
C ILE A 53 -1.51 9.40 5.87
N ALA A 54 -2.74 9.65 5.41
CA ALA A 54 -3.05 9.88 4.01
C ALA A 54 -3.20 11.38 3.73
N MET A 55 -2.49 11.87 2.72
CA MET A 55 -2.60 13.25 2.21
C MET A 55 -3.68 13.38 1.12
N ASP A 56 -4.39 12.29 0.84
CA ASP A 56 -5.47 12.20 -0.13
C ASP A 56 -6.80 11.80 0.54
N ASP A 57 -7.79 11.49 -0.30
CA ASP A 57 -9.12 11.04 0.13
C ASP A 57 -9.14 9.60 0.69
N SER A 58 -8.00 8.98 1.02
CA SER A 58 -8.01 7.64 1.63
C SER A 58 -8.56 7.65 3.04
N ALA A 59 -9.49 6.75 3.33
CA ALA A 59 -9.89 6.42 4.70
C ALA A 59 -8.83 5.55 5.39
N GLN A 60 -8.92 5.42 6.72
CA GLN A 60 -8.24 4.31 7.40
C GLN A 60 -8.81 3.00 6.84
N PRO A 61 -7.96 2.06 6.41
CA PRO A 61 -8.46 0.80 5.89
C PRO A 61 -9.17 0.02 6.98
N PHE A 62 -10.18 -0.75 6.59
CA PHE A 62 -10.77 -1.75 7.48
C PHE A 62 -10.09 -3.08 7.22
N ILE A 63 -9.63 -3.74 8.29
CA ILE A 63 -8.92 -5.01 8.20
C ILE A 63 -9.74 -6.05 8.97
N TYR A 64 -10.03 -7.16 8.32
CA TYR A 64 -10.72 -8.30 8.92
C TYR A 64 -9.81 -9.52 8.92
N LYS A 65 -9.78 -10.25 10.03
CA LYS A 65 -9.09 -11.53 10.17
C LYS A 65 -10.09 -12.67 9.97
N ARG A 66 -9.71 -13.63 9.12
CA ARG A 66 -10.44 -14.89 8.91
C ARG A 66 -9.51 -16.06 9.24
N LYS A 67 -10.00 -17.00 10.06
CA LYS A 67 -9.19 -18.12 10.52
C LYS A 67 -8.84 -19.07 9.37
N GLU A 68 -7.59 -19.52 9.34
CA GLU A 68 -7.10 -20.50 8.39
C GLU A 68 -6.53 -21.73 9.13
N LYS A 69 -6.36 -22.83 8.39
CA LYS A 69 -5.78 -24.06 8.93
C LYS A 69 -4.43 -24.32 8.25
N ASN A 70 -3.39 -24.60 9.03
CA ASN A 70 -2.04 -24.97 8.59
C ASN A 70 -1.23 -23.88 7.86
N ILE A 71 -1.83 -22.72 7.62
CA ILE A 71 -1.19 -21.51 7.06
C ILE A 71 -1.61 -20.30 7.92
N PRO A 72 -1.00 -19.12 7.76
CA PRO A 72 -1.37 -17.94 8.55
C PRO A 72 -2.84 -17.59 8.33
N ASP A 73 -3.48 -17.01 9.34
CA ASP A 73 -4.82 -16.45 9.19
C ASP A 73 -4.85 -15.42 8.04
N LEU A 74 -5.98 -15.34 7.36
CA LEU A 74 -6.17 -14.38 6.28
C LEU A 74 -6.49 -13.01 6.87
N LEU A 75 -5.71 -11.99 6.52
CA LEU A 75 -6.13 -10.60 6.67
C LEU A 75 -6.74 -10.08 5.36
N VAL A 76 -7.92 -9.48 5.45
CA VAL A 76 -8.61 -8.82 4.35
C VAL A 76 -8.64 -7.33 4.61
N GLU A 77 -7.84 -6.58 3.87
CA GLU A 77 -7.74 -5.13 3.98
C GLU A 77 -8.58 -4.46 2.88
N TYR A 78 -9.46 -3.56 3.30
CA TYR A 78 -10.31 -2.75 2.42
C TYR A 78 -9.80 -1.31 2.42
N SER A 79 -9.28 -0.85 1.28
CA SER A 79 -8.88 0.55 1.07
C SER A 79 -9.98 1.30 0.31
N PHE A 80 -10.49 2.41 0.87
CA PHE A 80 -11.65 3.14 0.34
C PHE A 80 -11.54 4.66 0.51
N SER A 81 -12.37 5.41 -0.21
CA SER A 81 -12.47 6.88 -0.13
C SER A 81 -13.18 7.34 1.15
N LYS A 82 -12.70 8.41 1.80
CA LYS A 82 -13.41 9.08 2.90
C LYS A 82 -14.67 9.77 2.39
N LYS A 83 -14.59 10.41 1.23
CA LYS A 83 -15.67 11.23 0.66
C LYS A 83 -16.90 10.44 0.28
N ASP A 84 -16.76 9.31 -0.40
CA ASP A 84 -17.89 8.56 -0.95
C ASP A 84 -17.94 7.07 -0.56
N SER A 85 -16.95 6.63 0.23
CA SER A 85 -16.81 5.26 0.72
C SER A 85 -16.62 4.20 -0.35
N THR A 86 -16.29 4.60 -1.59
CA THR A 86 -16.03 3.68 -2.69
C THR A 86 -14.73 2.94 -2.47
N ILE A 87 -14.75 1.64 -2.75
CA ILE A 87 -13.59 0.77 -2.63
C ILE A 87 -12.62 1.05 -3.77
N ASN A 88 -11.36 1.27 -3.41
CA ASN A 88 -10.26 1.42 -4.37
C ASN A 88 -9.55 0.08 -4.57
N GLN A 89 -9.32 -0.63 -3.46
CA GLN A 89 -8.55 -1.87 -3.44
C GLN A 89 -9.05 -2.80 -2.34
N VAL A 90 -8.96 -4.10 -2.59
CA VAL A 90 -9.02 -5.16 -1.58
C VAL A 90 -7.73 -5.95 -1.62
N LEU A 91 -7.08 -6.11 -0.47
CA LEU A 91 -5.91 -6.97 -0.29
C LEU A 91 -6.30 -8.17 0.58
N TYR A 92 -6.14 -9.36 0.01
CA TYR A 92 -6.18 -10.63 0.75
C TYR A 92 -4.74 -11.06 1.02
N GLU A 93 -4.36 -11.12 2.30
CA GLU A 93 -3.00 -11.40 2.73
C GLU A 93 -2.94 -12.59 3.68
N TRP A 94 -2.19 -13.62 3.27
CA TRP A 94 -1.68 -14.66 4.14
C TRP A 94 -0.20 -14.35 4.35
N ASP A 95 0.19 -13.81 5.50
CA ASP A 95 1.59 -13.48 5.79
C ASP A 95 1.92 -13.86 7.23
N VAL A 96 2.96 -14.68 7.41
CA VAL A 96 3.46 -15.07 8.74
C VAL A 96 3.83 -13.84 9.56
N TYR A 97 4.41 -12.81 8.94
CA TYR A 97 4.93 -11.64 9.65
C TYR A 97 3.84 -10.82 10.36
N ASN A 98 2.58 -10.94 9.91
CA ASN A 98 1.44 -10.28 10.54
C ASN A 98 1.16 -10.80 11.97
N PHE A 99 1.52 -12.06 12.24
CA PHE A 99 1.23 -12.72 13.52
C PHE A 99 2.48 -13.09 14.29
N GLU A 100 3.60 -13.30 13.60
CA GLU A 100 4.85 -13.77 14.18
C GLU A 100 6.02 -12.85 13.77
N LYS A 101 6.32 -11.87 14.62
CA LYS A 101 7.30 -10.79 14.35
C LYS A 101 8.75 -11.13 14.73
N ASN A 102 9.02 -12.40 15.04
CA ASN A 102 10.35 -12.84 15.46
C ASN A 102 11.27 -13.05 14.25
N ASP A 103 12.58 -12.81 14.43
CA ASP A 103 13.59 -13.17 13.45
C ASP A 103 13.67 -14.70 13.27
N ASN A 104 14.21 -15.14 12.13
CA ASN A 104 14.46 -16.55 11.82
C ASN A 104 13.20 -17.45 11.89
N ASN A 105 12.08 -16.96 11.38
CA ASN A 105 10.82 -17.69 11.40
C ASN A 105 10.72 -18.75 10.29
N VAL A 106 11.55 -19.79 10.40
CA VAL A 106 11.57 -20.93 9.48
C VAL A 106 10.29 -21.74 9.64
N LYS A 107 9.72 -22.20 8.52
CA LYS A 107 8.50 -23.01 8.50
C LYS A 107 8.77 -24.42 8.01
N SER A 108 7.95 -25.36 8.49
CA SER A 108 8.05 -26.77 8.12
C SER A 108 7.73 -26.99 6.64
N GLU A 109 8.17 -28.13 6.11
CA GLU A 109 7.83 -28.56 4.75
C GLU A 109 6.31 -28.68 4.55
N GLU A 110 5.57 -29.18 5.54
CA GLU A 110 4.10 -29.26 5.50
C GLU A 110 3.45 -27.88 5.37
N PHE A 111 3.92 -26.90 6.15
CA PHE A 111 3.44 -25.52 6.07
C PHE A 111 3.71 -24.93 4.68
N ASN A 112 4.93 -25.10 4.18
CA ASN A 112 5.33 -24.60 2.86
C ASN A 112 4.48 -25.21 1.74
N LYS A 113 4.22 -26.52 1.80
CA LYS A 113 3.32 -27.21 0.86
C LYS A 113 1.89 -26.66 0.96
N ALA A 114 1.36 -26.49 2.17
CA ALA A 114 0.03 -25.95 2.37
C ALA A 114 -0.13 -24.53 1.78
N LEU A 115 0.90 -23.69 1.90
CA LEU A 115 0.92 -22.35 1.31
C LEU A 115 1.00 -22.41 -0.23
N ILE A 116 1.84 -23.28 -0.79
CA ILE A 116 1.89 -23.51 -2.25
C ILE A 116 0.54 -24.01 -2.78
N ASP A 117 -0.11 -24.93 -2.09
CA ASP A 117 -1.40 -25.48 -2.48
C ASP A 117 -2.50 -24.41 -2.41
N LYS A 118 -2.46 -23.53 -1.39
CA LYS A 118 -3.35 -22.36 -1.32
C LYS A 118 -3.16 -21.45 -2.54
N TYR A 119 -1.92 -21.14 -2.91
CA TYR A 119 -1.64 -20.34 -4.10
C TYR A 119 -2.17 -20.99 -5.38
N LYS A 120 -1.92 -22.30 -5.56
CA LYS A 120 -2.41 -23.06 -6.73
C LYS A 120 -3.93 -23.13 -6.79
N ALA A 121 -4.61 -23.26 -5.65
CA ALA A 121 -6.07 -23.25 -5.58
C ALA A 121 -6.66 -21.88 -5.97
N LEU A 122 -6.06 -20.78 -5.49
CA LEU A 122 -6.42 -19.42 -5.89
C LEU A 122 -6.15 -19.20 -7.38
N LEU A 123 -4.98 -19.61 -7.87
CA LEU A 123 -4.61 -19.55 -9.29
C LEU A 123 -5.63 -20.26 -10.17
N LYS A 124 -6.04 -21.48 -9.80
CA LYS A 124 -7.08 -22.24 -10.52
C LYS A 124 -8.40 -21.48 -10.54
N THR A 125 -8.83 -20.95 -9.40
CA THR A 125 -10.08 -20.20 -9.27
C THR A 125 -10.08 -18.95 -10.14
N LEU A 126 -9.01 -18.15 -10.06
CA LEU A 126 -8.86 -16.92 -10.84
C LEU A 126 -8.70 -17.21 -12.34
N THR A 127 -7.96 -18.25 -12.70
CA THR A 127 -7.80 -18.65 -14.10
C THR A 127 -9.11 -19.12 -14.71
N ASN A 128 -9.92 -19.86 -13.96
CA ASN A 128 -11.26 -20.26 -14.40
C ASN A 128 -12.19 -19.06 -14.62
N LYS A 129 -12.06 -18.01 -13.79
CA LYS A 129 -12.90 -16.80 -13.87
C LYS A 129 -12.44 -15.80 -14.92
N TYR A 130 -11.14 -15.62 -15.10
CA TYR A 130 -10.55 -14.52 -15.88
C TYR A 130 -9.65 -14.96 -17.03
N GLY A 131 -9.46 -16.26 -17.24
CA GLY A 131 -8.53 -16.80 -18.23
C GLY A 131 -7.08 -16.76 -17.76
N LYS A 132 -6.14 -16.93 -18.69
CA LYS A 132 -4.71 -17.01 -18.37
C LYS A 132 -4.17 -15.66 -17.86
N SER A 133 -3.39 -15.70 -16.79
CA SER A 133 -2.62 -14.58 -16.27
C SER A 133 -1.38 -14.28 -17.11
N LYS A 134 -0.83 -13.07 -16.97
CA LYS A 134 0.59 -12.81 -17.22
C LYS A 134 1.39 -13.33 -16.01
N VAL A 135 2.40 -14.16 -16.26
CA VAL A 135 3.15 -14.87 -15.22
C VAL A 135 4.60 -14.40 -15.15
N GLU A 136 5.11 -14.24 -13.94
CA GLU A 136 6.53 -14.04 -13.63
C GLU A 136 6.94 -15.00 -12.50
N GLY A 137 8.08 -15.69 -12.63
CA GLY A 137 8.52 -16.71 -11.66
C GLY A 137 7.78 -18.05 -11.76
N ASN A 138 8.02 -18.96 -10.81
CA ASN A 138 7.38 -20.27 -10.72
C ASN A 138 7.50 -20.86 -9.29
N LEU A 139 6.81 -21.97 -9.04
CA LEU A 139 6.81 -22.68 -7.76
C LEU A 139 7.22 -24.14 -7.91
N ASP A 140 8.01 -24.46 -8.94
CA ASP A 140 8.24 -25.84 -9.36
C ASP A 140 9.40 -26.49 -8.59
N ASP A 141 10.43 -25.72 -8.25
CA ASP A 141 11.60 -26.21 -7.51
C ASP A 141 11.51 -25.93 -6.01
N ILE A 142 10.83 -26.82 -5.28
CA ILE A 142 10.61 -26.72 -3.82
C ILE A 142 11.94 -26.58 -3.05
N LYS A 143 13.06 -27.08 -3.57
CA LYS A 143 14.37 -26.97 -2.90
C LYS A 143 14.84 -25.52 -2.78
N GLU A 144 14.36 -24.63 -3.64
CA GLU A 144 14.71 -23.20 -3.61
C GLU A 144 14.19 -22.50 -2.35
N ILE A 145 13.24 -23.08 -1.61
CA ILE A 145 12.77 -22.53 -0.32
C ILE A 145 13.93 -22.36 0.66
N GLU A 146 14.86 -23.30 0.69
CA GLU A 146 16.03 -23.27 1.58
C GLU A 146 17.18 -22.40 1.03
N SER A 147 17.05 -21.91 -0.21
CA SER A 147 18.11 -21.16 -0.89
C SER A 147 17.98 -19.65 -0.69
N ILE A 148 19.08 -18.93 -0.96
CA ILE A 148 19.12 -17.47 -1.10
C ILE A 148 18.08 -16.95 -2.10
N LYS A 149 17.55 -17.74 -3.02
CA LYS A 149 16.58 -17.26 -4.01
C LYS A 149 15.15 -17.31 -3.47
N GLY A 150 14.81 -18.36 -2.71
CA GLY A 150 13.44 -18.65 -2.35
C GLY A 150 12.59 -19.02 -3.56
N LEU A 151 11.33 -19.36 -3.31
CA LEU A 151 10.30 -19.46 -4.34
C LEU A 151 9.54 -18.15 -4.45
N ASN A 152 9.37 -17.67 -5.68
CA ASN A 152 8.59 -16.49 -5.98
C ASN A 152 7.77 -16.71 -7.24
N ARG A 153 6.49 -16.31 -7.20
CA ARG A 153 5.63 -16.30 -8.37
C ARG A 153 4.66 -15.14 -8.30
N LYS A 154 4.39 -14.53 -9.45
CA LYS A 154 3.43 -13.45 -9.64
C LYS A 154 2.56 -13.75 -10.86
N ASP A 155 1.25 -13.59 -10.69
CA ASP A 155 0.23 -13.75 -11.70
C ASP A 155 -0.62 -12.48 -11.75
N ILE A 156 -0.79 -11.91 -12.95
CA ILE A 156 -1.55 -10.67 -13.15
C ILE A 156 -2.68 -10.92 -14.15
N TRP A 157 -3.89 -10.53 -13.79
CA TRP A 157 -5.04 -10.47 -14.69
C TRP A 157 -5.48 -9.01 -14.87
N LYS A 158 -5.87 -8.68 -16.09
CA LYS A 158 -6.55 -7.42 -16.44
C LYS A 158 -7.84 -7.76 -17.18
N PRO A 159 -8.90 -8.16 -16.46
CA PRO A 159 -10.13 -8.60 -17.10
C PRO A 159 -10.78 -7.51 -17.97
N ASN A 160 -10.55 -6.24 -17.63
CA ASN A 160 -10.97 -5.05 -18.38
C ASN A 160 -10.16 -3.82 -17.93
N ASP A 161 -10.45 -2.66 -18.52
CA ASP A 161 -9.75 -1.38 -18.27
C ASP A 161 -9.96 -0.78 -16.88
N SER A 162 -10.84 -1.37 -16.07
CA SER A 162 -11.20 -0.89 -14.72
C SER A 162 -10.82 -1.86 -13.60
N LEU A 163 -10.23 -3.02 -13.93
CA LEU A 163 -9.91 -4.08 -12.96
C LEU A 163 -8.53 -4.66 -13.19
N GLU A 164 -7.68 -4.59 -12.17
CA GLU A 164 -6.43 -5.34 -12.09
C GLU A 164 -6.51 -6.31 -10.93
N ILE A 165 -6.11 -7.56 -11.17
CA ILE A 165 -5.96 -8.55 -10.13
C ILE A 165 -4.50 -8.99 -10.17
N GLU A 166 -3.79 -8.82 -9.06
CA GLU A 166 -2.40 -9.22 -8.91
C GLU A 166 -2.29 -10.21 -7.76
N MET A 167 -1.81 -11.42 -8.04
CA MET A 167 -1.53 -12.42 -7.02
C MET A 167 -0.04 -12.75 -7.01
N TYR A 168 0.60 -12.63 -5.85
CA TYR A 168 2.01 -12.92 -5.70
C TYR A 168 2.27 -13.74 -4.43
N THR A 169 3.31 -14.57 -4.47
CA THR A 169 3.82 -15.29 -3.30
C THR A 169 5.34 -15.24 -3.23
N ALA A 170 5.84 -15.20 -2.00
CA ALA A 170 7.24 -15.47 -1.66
C ALA A 170 7.30 -16.49 -0.53
N ILE A 171 8.11 -17.52 -0.73
CA ILE A 171 8.29 -18.63 0.20
C ILE A 171 9.79 -18.92 0.33
N SER A 172 10.38 -18.66 1.48
CA SER A 172 11.78 -18.90 1.77
C SER A 172 11.99 -19.14 3.26
N ASN A 173 12.75 -20.20 3.58
CA ASN A 173 13.30 -20.51 4.89
C ASN A 173 14.72 -19.94 5.09
N TYR A 174 15.28 -19.30 4.08
CA TYR A 174 16.64 -18.79 4.14
C TYR A 174 16.76 -17.65 5.15
N PHE A 175 17.57 -17.87 6.18
CA PHE A 175 17.93 -16.89 7.18
C PHE A 175 19.43 -16.58 7.11
N LYS A 176 19.78 -15.30 7.09
CA LYS A 176 21.17 -14.84 7.18
C LYS A 176 21.25 -13.54 7.95
N LYS A 177 22.16 -13.46 8.91
CA LYS A 177 22.46 -12.24 9.65
C LYS A 177 23.95 -11.89 9.47
N GLU A 178 24.22 -10.75 8.85
CA GLU A 178 25.57 -10.24 8.61
C GLU A 178 25.65 -8.79 9.09
N GLY A 179 26.28 -8.57 10.25
CA GLY A 179 26.33 -7.26 10.89
C GLY A 179 24.93 -6.72 11.16
N SER A 180 24.63 -5.53 10.63
CA SER A 180 23.32 -4.87 10.75
C SER A 180 22.29 -5.33 9.72
N VAL A 181 22.67 -6.19 8.77
CA VAL A 181 21.75 -6.70 7.73
C VAL A 181 21.22 -8.07 8.17
N THR A 182 19.90 -8.16 8.30
CA THR A 182 19.21 -9.42 8.56
C THR A 182 18.29 -9.73 7.39
N ARG A 183 18.50 -10.90 6.80
CA ARG A 183 17.59 -11.49 5.84
C ARG A 183 16.76 -12.54 6.54
N ASN A 184 15.49 -12.24 6.71
CA ASN A 184 14.55 -13.14 7.37
C ASN A 184 13.84 -14.06 6.37
N PRO A 185 13.46 -15.28 6.81
CA PRO A 185 12.49 -16.10 6.12
C PRO A 185 11.23 -15.31 5.76
N THR A 186 10.58 -15.68 4.65
CA THR A 186 9.37 -15.01 4.16
C THR A 186 8.40 -16.07 3.70
N HIS A 187 7.17 -16.03 4.20
CA HIS A 187 6.12 -16.96 3.79
C HIS A 187 4.81 -16.20 3.65
N ARG A 188 4.50 -15.82 2.41
CA ARG A 188 3.32 -15.02 2.14
C ARG A 188 2.66 -15.28 0.81
N ILE A 189 1.36 -15.03 0.77
CA ILE A 189 0.56 -14.84 -0.43
C ILE A 189 -0.16 -13.51 -0.29
N ARG A 190 -0.11 -12.69 -1.34
CA ARG A 190 -0.90 -11.46 -1.45
C ARG A 190 -1.70 -11.51 -2.72
N LEU A 191 -3.00 -11.28 -2.60
CA LEU A 191 -3.92 -11.11 -3.71
C LEU A 191 -4.53 -9.72 -3.62
N TYR A 192 -4.15 -8.87 -4.57
CA TYR A 192 -4.69 -7.53 -4.74
C TYR A 192 -5.80 -7.57 -5.79
N VAL A 193 -6.93 -6.97 -5.46
CA VAL A 193 -8.01 -6.64 -6.40
C VAL A 193 -8.12 -5.13 -6.42
N LYS A 194 -7.84 -4.52 -7.57
CA LYS A 194 -7.70 -3.05 -7.70
C LYS A 194 -8.67 -2.51 -8.74
N ASN A 195 -9.37 -1.44 -8.38
CA ASN A 195 -10.06 -0.62 -9.36
C ASN A 195 -9.01 0.22 -10.09
N ILE A 196 -8.81 -0.07 -11.37
CA ILE A 196 -7.96 0.75 -12.23
C ILE A 196 -8.75 2.02 -12.52
N LYS A 197 -8.31 3.14 -11.97
CA LYS A 197 -8.75 4.44 -12.49
C LYS A 197 -8.03 4.65 -13.82
N LYS A 198 -8.76 5.12 -14.83
CA LYS A 198 -8.17 5.45 -16.13
C LYS A 198 -6.97 6.37 -15.84
N LYS A 199 -5.74 5.90 -16.14
CA LYS A 199 -4.54 6.70 -15.99
C LYS A 199 -4.66 7.89 -16.94
N VAL A 200 -5.18 8.99 -16.43
CA VAL A 200 -4.93 10.28 -17.05
C VAL A 200 -3.48 10.53 -16.75
N GLU A 201 -2.60 10.32 -17.73
CA GLU A 201 -1.22 10.76 -17.60
C GLU A 201 -1.27 12.23 -17.21
N PRO A 202 -0.79 12.58 -16.01
CA PRO A 202 -0.90 13.93 -15.54
C PRO A 202 -0.05 14.78 -16.49
N LYS A 203 -0.71 15.69 -17.22
CA LYS A 203 -0.02 16.62 -18.09
C LYS A 203 0.53 17.73 -17.22
N LEU A 204 1.82 18.01 -17.34
CA LEU A 204 2.43 19.20 -16.78
C LEU A 204 1.81 20.42 -17.46
N ASP A 205 0.92 21.11 -16.76
CA ASP A 205 0.40 22.40 -17.14
C ASP A 205 1.36 23.50 -16.67
N GLU A 206 1.95 24.23 -17.61
CA GLU A 206 2.91 25.30 -17.30
C GLU A 206 2.29 26.40 -16.44
N LYS A 207 0.98 26.64 -16.55
CA LYS A 207 0.29 27.62 -15.70
C LYS A 207 0.25 27.14 -14.25
N THR A 208 -0.13 25.88 -14.02
CA THR A 208 -0.11 25.24 -12.70
C THR A 208 1.31 25.24 -12.11
N VAL A 209 2.33 24.91 -12.91
CA VAL A 209 3.74 24.99 -12.48
C VAL A 209 4.12 26.40 -12.07
N SER A 210 3.77 27.41 -12.87
CA SER A 210 4.07 28.82 -12.57
C SER A 210 3.38 29.30 -11.29
N ASN A 211 2.09 28.99 -11.11
CA ASN A 211 1.33 29.35 -9.92
C ASN A 211 1.90 28.68 -8.65
N SER A 212 2.21 27.38 -8.74
CA SER A 212 2.81 26.63 -7.63
C SER A 212 4.20 27.16 -7.28
N ASN A 213 5.00 27.50 -8.29
CA ASN A 213 6.31 28.12 -8.09
C ASN A 213 6.20 29.47 -7.37
N GLN A 214 5.28 30.34 -7.82
CA GLN A 214 5.04 31.64 -7.18
C GLN A 214 4.54 31.47 -5.73
N ASN A 215 3.65 30.50 -5.49
CA ASN A 215 3.17 30.19 -4.14
C ASN A 215 4.33 29.78 -3.22
N PHE A 216 5.27 28.96 -3.72
CA PHE A 216 6.47 28.57 -2.96
C PHE A 216 7.45 29.73 -2.73
N GLU A 217 7.70 30.58 -3.72
CA GLU A 217 8.56 31.76 -3.56
C GLU A 217 8.01 32.73 -2.51
N ASN A 218 6.69 32.94 -2.49
CA ASN A 218 6.03 33.74 -1.48
C ASN A 218 6.12 33.10 -0.09
N PHE A 219 5.93 31.78 0.01
CA PHE A 219 6.14 31.03 1.24
C PHE A 219 7.57 31.21 1.79
N ILE A 220 8.59 31.04 0.94
CA ILE A 220 10.00 31.19 1.31
C ILE A 220 10.30 32.61 1.79
N THR A 221 9.72 33.63 1.14
CA THR A 221 9.83 35.03 1.57
C THR A 221 9.29 35.21 2.98
N LYS A 222 8.08 34.73 3.28
CA LYS A 222 7.48 34.84 4.62
C LYS A 222 8.21 34.01 5.66
N LEU A 223 8.70 32.83 5.27
CA LEU A 223 9.55 32.01 6.12
C LEU A 223 10.85 32.74 6.47
N LYS A 224 11.48 33.44 5.51
CA LYS A 224 12.68 34.27 5.69
C LYS A 224 12.45 35.47 6.63
N GLU A 225 11.24 36.01 6.66
CA GLU A 225 10.84 37.11 7.55
C GLU A 225 10.48 36.64 8.98
N ASN A 226 10.48 35.33 9.26
CA ASN A 226 9.89 34.73 10.47
C ASN A 226 8.39 35.04 10.63
N ASN A 227 7.70 35.35 9.52
CA ASN A 227 6.27 35.63 9.54
C ASN A 227 5.48 34.33 9.32
N PHE A 228 5.42 33.49 10.36
CA PHE A 228 4.80 32.16 10.27
C PHE A 228 3.29 32.20 10.05
N THR A 229 2.61 33.22 10.56
CA THR A 229 1.18 33.45 10.30
C THR A 229 0.92 33.62 8.82
N GLU A 230 1.66 34.50 8.15
CA GLU A 230 1.54 34.71 6.71
C GLU A 230 2.09 33.52 5.90
N ALA A 231 3.16 32.87 6.35
CA ALA A 231 3.70 31.68 5.69
C ALA A 231 2.67 30.55 5.62
N LYS A 232 1.87 30.35 6.66
CA LYS A 232 0.81 29.33 6.69
C LYS A 232 -0.26 29.54 5.62
N LEU A 233 -0.47 30.76 5.12
CA LEU A 233 -1.44 31.03 4.05
C LEU A 233 -1.09 30.36 2.72
N TYR A 234 0.17 29.97 2.51
CA TYR A 234 0.63 29.29 1.29
C TYR A 234 0.61 27.75 1.41
N LEU A 235 0.31 27.23 2.61
CA LEU A 235 0.16 25.82 2.88
C LEU A 235 -1.26 25.37 2.58
N SER A 236 -1.43 24.09 2.27
CA SER A 236 -2.74 23.48 2.10
C SER A 236 -3.51 23.46 3.42
N ASP A 237 -4.85 23.45 3.35
CA ASP A 237 -5.72 23.41 4.53
C ASP A 237 -5.38 22.24 5.46
N PHE A 238 -5.04 21.09 4.88
CA PHE A 238 -4.60 19.90 5.61
C PHE A 238 -3.31 20.16 6.40
N VAL A 239 -2.30 20.77 5.76
CA VAL A 239 -1.01 21.04 6.41
C VAL A 239 -1.15 22.09 7.51
N VAL A 240 -1.98 23.12 7.30
CA VAL A 240 -2.21 24.18 8.29
C VAL A 240 -2.73 23.61 9.62
N GLN A 241 -3.54 22.56 9.57
CA GLN A 241 -4.12 21.92 10.76
C GLN A 241 -3.08 21.16 11.60
N ILE A 242 -1.98 20.71 11.00
CA ILE A 242 -0.99 19.84 11.66
C ILE A 242 0.36 20.52 11.90
N VAL A 243 0.67 21.60 11.16
CA VAL A 243 1.99 22.24 11.21
C VAL A 243 2.11 23.20 12.40
N THR A 244 3.15 22.98 13.19
CA THR A 244 3.51 23.82 14.33
C THR A 244 4.52 24.90 13.92
N GLU A 245 4.58 26.00 14.69
CA GLU A 245 5.61 27.02 14.47
C GLU A 245 7.02 26.48 14.66
N ASN A 246 7.21 25.56 15.60
CA ASN A 246 8.51 24.89 15.81
C ASN A 246 8.97 24.14 14.55
N GLN A 247 8.06 23.46 13.85
CA GLN A 247 8.40 22.79 12.58
C GLN A 247 8.78 23.80 11.48
N LEU A 248 8.13 24.97 11.43
CA LEU A 248 8.50 26.03 10.49
C LEU A 248 9.87 26.64 10.85
N LEU A 249 10.17 26.80 12.13
CA LEU A 249 11.48 27.24 12.60
C LEU A 249 12.58 26.25 12.24
N GLU A 250 12.34 24.94 12.41
CA GLU A 250 13.28 23.90 12.01
C GLU A 250 13.47 23.86 10.49
N LEU A 251 12.38 23.94 9.72
CA LEU A 251 12.46 24.03 8.26
C LEU A 251 13.31 25.24 7.82
N ARG A 252 13.10 26.40 8.45
CA ARG A 252 13.89 27.60 8.19
C ARG A 252 15.38 27.34 8.39
N LYS A 253 15.79 26.66 9.47
CA LYS A 253 17.21 26.35 9.73
C LYS A 253 17.84 25.46 8.65
N MET A 254 17.04 24.69 7.93
CA MET A 254 17.49 23.79 6.87
C MET A 254 17.64 24.47 5.51
N ILE A 255 17.18 25.72 5.35
CA ILE A 255 17.19 26.45 4.09
C ILE A 255 18.21 27.59 4.14
N ASP A 256 19.06 27.65 3.12
CA ASP A 256 20.01 28.75 2.97
C ASP A 256 19.38 29.92 2.22
N PHE A 257 18.88 30.89 2.98
CA PHE A 257 18.25 32.10 2.44
C PHE A 257 19.22 33.14 1.86
N ASN A 258 20.53 32.89 1.94
CA ASN A 258 21.54 33.75 1.31
C ASN A 258 21.76 33.37 -0.16
N ASN A 259 21.37 32.16 -0.55
CA ASN A 259 21.46 31.68 -1.91
C ASN A 259 20.08 31.60 -2.55
N LYS A 260 20.00 32.04 -3.80
CA LYS A 260 18.75 31.99 -4.57
C LYS A 260 18.41 30.55 -4.92
N LEU A 261 17.15 30.18 -4.73
CA LEU A 261 16.61 28.90 -5.20
C LEU A 261 16.17 29.05 -6.66
N ILE A 262 16.51 28.06 -7.49
CA ILE A 262 16.07 27.96 -8.88
C ILE A 262 15.42 26.60 -9.12
N LEU A 263 14.36 26.58 -9.93
CA LEU A 263 13.66 25.35 -10.29
C LEU A 263 14.62 24.44 -11.07
N PHE A 264 14.87 23.25 -10.54
CA PHE A 264 15.76 22.24 -11.11
C PHE A 264 14.98 21.15 -11.84
N PHE A 265 13.87 20.70 -11.26
CA PHE A 265 13.06 19.61 -11.81
C PHE A 265 11.58 19.83 -11.53
N LYS A 266 10.74 19.39 -12.48
CA LYS A 266 9.28 19.37 -12.34
C LYS A 266 8.75 18.00 -12.77
N GLY A 267 7.80 17.47 -12.01
CA GLY A 267 7.20 16.18 -12.28
C GLY A 267 6.02 15.90 -11.34
N PHE A 268 5.68 14.63 -11.18
CA PHE A 268 4.60 14.21 -10.29
C PHE A 268 5.12 13.25 -9.22
N GLN A 269 4.55 13.36 -8.03
CA GLN A 269 4.67 12.35 -7.00
C GLN A 269 3.36 11.59 -6.91
N MET A 270 3.43 10.27 -7.10
CA MET A 270 2.29 9.38 -6.96
C MET A 270 2.13 8.92 -5.50
N THR A 271 0.91 8.94 -4.97
CA THR A 271 0.59 8.37 -3.65
C THR A 271 0.23 6.90 -3.76
N MET A 272 -0.01 6.26 -2.60
CA MET A 272 -0.47 4.88 -2.51
C MET A 272 -1.82 4.63 -3.18
N THR A 273 -2.64 5.66 -3.39
CA THR A 273 -3.92 5.56 -4.13
C THR A 273 -3.79 5.85 -5.62
N GLU A 274 -2.55 5.91 -6.12
CA GLU A 274 -2.23 6.30 -7.49
C GLU A 274 -2.65 7.75 -7.83
N GLN A 275 -2.92 8.60 -6.83
CA GLN A 275 -3.12 10.03 -7.04
C GLN A 275 -1.77 10.71 -7.31
N ASN A 276 -1.74 11.57 -8.33
CA ASN A 276 -0.55 12.33 -8.70
C ASN A 276 -0.63 13.75 -8.15
N TYR A 277 0.40 14.18 -7.42
CA TYR A 277 0.58 15.55 -6.97
C TYR A 277 1.72 16.21 -7.71
N LEU A 278 1.60 17.49 -8.04
CA LEU A 278 2.69 18.23 -8.65
C LEU A 278 3.87 18.27 -7.68
N MET A 279 5.05 17.97 -8.21
CA MET A 279 6.32 17.99 -7.50
C MET A 279 7.26 18.96 -8.21
N LEU A 280 7.77 19.94 -7.47
CA LEU A 280 8.84 20.82 -7.93
C LEU A 280 10.07 20.57 -7.05
N GLN A 281 11.25 20.51 -7.66
CA GLN A 281 12.52 20.45 -6.95
C GLN A 281 13.36 21.67 -7.27
N TYR A 282 13.94 22.25 -6.24
CA TYR A 282 14.75 23.45 -6.31
C TYR A 282 16.19 23.11 -5.96
N LYS A 283 17.14 23.76 -6.63
CA LYS A 283 18.55 23.79 -6.23
C LYS A 283 18.98 25.22 -5.95
N TYR A 284 20.12 25.38 -5.27
CA TYR A 284 20.71 26.71 -5.11
C TYR A 284 21.42 27.12 -6.41
N GLU A 285 21.28 28.39 -6.79
CA GLU A 285 21.83 28.94 -8.04
C GLU A 285 23.37 28.88 -8.09
N ASN A 286 24.02 28.97 -6.93
CA ASN A 286 25.48 28.82 -6.81
C ASN A 286 25.96 27.36 -6.94
N ASP A 287 25.04 26.37 -6.95
CA ASP A 287 25.36 24.97 -7.16
C ASP A 287 25.43 24.62 -8.66
N GLN A 288 26.67 24.67 -9.17
CA GLN A 288 27.00 24.39 -10.56
C GLN A 288 27.17 22.90 -10.86
N ASN A 289 26.97 22.01 -9.88
CA ASN A 289 27.07 20.57 -10.13
C ASN A 289 25.89 20.09 -10.98
N GLU A 290 26.16 19.12 -11.85
CA GLU A 290 25.14 18.47 -12.69
C GLU A 290 24.12 17.71 -11.82
N VAL A 291 24.63 17.00 -10.81
CA VAL A 291 23.85 16.49 -9.69
C VAL A 291 23.98 17.49 -8.54
N PRO A 292 22.91 18.21 -8.16
CA PRO A 292 22.99 19.17 -7.05
C PRO A 292 23.44 18.47 -5.77
N LYS A 293 24.18 19.17 -4.91
CA LYS A 293 24.57 18.71 -3.56
C LYS A 293 23.43 18.77 -2.56
N SER A 294 22.47 19.66 -2.82
CA SER A 294 21.26 19.78 -2.04
C SER A 294 20.10 20.21 -2.92
N ILE A 295 18.94 19.64 -2.62
CA ILE A 295 17.68 19.99 -3.27
C ILE A 295 16.62 20.29 -2.22
N ILE A 296 15.65 21.12 -2.56
CA ILE A 296 14.41 21.26 -1.81
C ILE A 296 13.30 20.71 -2.68
N LYS A 297 12.68 19.63 -2.23
CA LYS A 297 11.51 19.04 -2.89
C LYS A 297 10.25 19.64 -2.28
N VAL A 298 9.32 20.04 -3.13
CA VAL A 298 8.04 20.63 -2.74
C VAL A 298 6.91 19.90 -3.47
N ILE A 299 5.85 19.58 -2.75
CA ILE A 299 4.66 18.90 -3.28
C ILE A 299 3.47 19.84 -3.12
N PHE A 300 2.63 19.92 -4.14
CA PHE A 300 1.48 20.82 -4.20
C PHE A 300 0.17 20.06 -4.37
N ASP A 301 -0.90 20.58 -3.77
CA ASP A 301 -2.27 20.12 -4.02
C ASP A 301 -2.85 20.71 -5.32
N ASP A 302 -4.08 20.32 -5.65
CA ASP A 302 -4.81 20.77 -6.84
C ASP A 302 -5.11 22.29 -6.81
N ALA A 303 -5.01 22.93 -5.65
CA ALA A 303 -5.17 24.38 -5.47
C ALA A 303 -3.83 25.14 -5.54
N ASN A 304 -2.73 24.48 -5.91
CA ASN A 304 -1.37 25.02 -5.93
C ASN A 304 -0.83 25.42 -4.54
N LYS A 305 -1.42 24.89 -3.46
CA LYS A 305 -0.93 25.09 -2.09
C LYS A 305 0.05 23.99 -1.71
N ILE A 306 0.94 24.30 -0.77
CA ILE A 306 2.01 23.40 -0.38
C ILE A 306 1.45 22.29 0.52
N LEU A 307 1.62 21.04 0.08
CA LEU A 307 1.34 19.81 0.84
C LEU A 307 2.57 19.30 1.62
N GLY A 308 3.77 19.60 1.13
CA GLY A 308 4.99 19.15 1.80
C GLY A 308 6.24 19.84 1.27
N ILE A 309 7.21 20.03 2.15
CA ILE A 309 8.53 20.56 1.85
C ILE A 309 9.57 19.64 2.47
N GLN A 310 10.56 19.25 1.67
CA GLN A 310 11.62 18.36 2.10
C GLN A 310 12.97 18.86 1.57
N PRO A 311 13.75 19.59 2.40
CA PRO A 311 15.16 19.83 2.14
C PRO A 311 15.94 18.52 2.23
N MET A 312 16.82 18.26 1.26
CA MET A 312 17.62 17.04 1.17
C MET A 312 19.05 17.37 0.76
N LYS A 313 20.01 16.65 1.33
CA LYS A 313 21.39 16.60 0.84
C LYS A 313 21.56 15.35 -0.02
N THR A 314 22.17 15.50 -1.18
CA THR A 314 22.14 14.49 -2.25
C THR A 314 23.46 13.75 -2.46
N GLN A 315 24.58 14.25 -1.90
CA GLN A 315 25.78 13.53 -1.44
C GLN A 315 26.87 14.53 -1.05
#